data_AF-A0A2D4NNA2-F1
#
_entry.id   AF-A0A2D4NNA2-F1
#
_cell.length_a   1.000
_cell.length_b   1.000
_cell.length_c   1.000
_cell.angle_alpha   90.00
_cell.angle_beta   90.00
_cell.angle_gamma   90.00
#
_symmetry.space_group_name_H-M   'P 1'
#
loop_
_entity.id
_entity.type
_entity.pdbx_description
1 polymer ?
#
loop_
_entity_poly.entity_id
_entity_poly.type
_entity_poly.pdbx_seq_one_letter_code
_entity_poly.pdbx_strand_id
1 'polypeptide(L)'
;KTMVGYGPEDSHFVAELTYNYGVGNYHLGNDFLGMTVTSSQAVKNARKLQWPLKETSAGIYESEAPGGYKFFLEDKERPQEDPLLKVTLAVSNLSKSVDYWSKLLGMNVYEKDEGKEKVVLGYADNQCKLELQSIGQDVDHGTAFGRIAFSCPKEELPV
;
A
#
# COMPACT_ATOMS: atom_id res chain seq x y z
N LYS A 1 4.13 6.20 18.54
CA LYS A 1 3.47 5.55 17.38
C LYS A 1 2.02 5.97 17.38
N THR A 2 1.42 6.12 16.21
CA THR A 2 0.02 6.56 16.08
C THR A 2 -0.62 5.83 14.91
N MET A 3 -1.81 5.25 15.13
CA MET A 3 -2.60 4.61 14.08
C MET A 3 -3.52 5.64 13.45
N VAL A 4 -3.54 5.72 12.11
CA VAL A 4 -4.43 6.60 11.36
C VAL A 4 -5.07 5.83 10.21
N GLY A 5 -6.38 6.01 10.02
CA GLY A 5 -7.13 5.35 8.96
C GLY A 5 -8.54 5.90 8.84
N TYR A 6 -9.36 5.25 8.01
CA TYR A 6 -10.73 5.70 7.72
C TYR A 6 -11.80 5.12 8.66
N GLY A 7 -11.41 4.21 9.55
CA GLY A 7 -12.28 3.60 10.56
C GLY A 7 -11.48 2.81 11.60
N PRO A 8 -12.15 2.00 12.43
CA PRO A 8 -11.52 1.17 13.46
C PRO A 8 -10.60 0.10 12.87
N GLU A 9 -9.49 -0.21 13.57
CA GLU A 9 -8.47 -1.19 13.15
C GLU A 9 -9.04 -2.62 13.01
N ASP A 10 -10.12 -2.93 13.74
CA ASP A 10 -10.82 -4.23 13.64
C ASP A 10 -11.41 -4.50 12.25
N SER A 11 -11.68 -3.44 11.46
CA SER A 11 -12.36 -3.55 10.17
C SER A 11 -11.74 -2.72 9.04
N HIS A 12 -10.68 -1.96 9.31
CA HIS A 12 -10.01 -1.10 8.34
C HIS A 12 -8.50 -1.34 8.35
N PHE A 13 -7.90 -1.30 7.17
CA PHE A 13 -6.47 -1.18 7.04
C PHE A 13 -6.05 0.25 7.42
N VAL A 14 -5.01 0.36 8.24
CA VAL A 14 -4.56 1.63 8.82
C VAL A 14 -3.07 1.83 8.60
N ALA A 15 -2.64 3.08 8.60
CA ALA A 15 -1.22 3.43 8.62
C ALA A 15 -0.74 3.59 10.07
N GLU A 16 0.30 2.84 10.44
CA GLU A 16 1.04 3.06 11.69
C GLU A 16 2.15 4.09 11.46
N LEU A 17 1.99 5.29 12.02
CA LEU A 17 3.02 6.33 11.97
C LEU A 17 4.01 6.13 13.12
N THR A 18 5.28 5.90 12.78
CA THR A 18 6.38 5.79 13.74
C THR A 18 7.25 7.04 13.71
N TYR A 19 7.27 7.77 14.82
CA TYR A 19 8.14 8.92 15.03
C TYR A 19 9.21 8.57 16.07
N ASN A 20 10.48 8.77 15.72
CA ASN A 20 11.63 8.58 16.59
C ASN A 20 12.20 9.95 16.97
N TYR A 21 12.27 10.25 18.27
CA TYR A 21 12.78 11.54 18.75
C TYR A 21 14.21 11.79 18.27
N GLY A 22 14.44 13.00 17.74
CA GLY A 22 15.75 13.41 17.21
C GLY A 22 16.06 12.91 15.80
N VAL A 23 15.20 12.08 15.19
CA VAL A 23 15.36 11.63 13.80
C VAL A 23 14.44 12.45 12.89
N GLY A 24 15.04 13.34 12.09
CA GLY A 24 14.29 14.27 11.23
C GLY A 24 14.03 13.79 9.81
N ASN A 25 14.73 12.76 9.34
CA ASN A 25 14.60 12.25 7.97
C ASN A 25 14.98 10.78 7.88
N TYR A 26 14.36 10.08 6.93
CA TYR A 26 14.73 8.73 6.51
C TYR A 26 15.03 8.74 5.01
N HIS A 27 16.02 7.96 4.60
CA HIS A 27 16.28 7.72 3.19
C HIS A 27 15.26 6.73 2.64
N LEU A 28 14.40 7.21 1.73
CA LEU A 28 13.42 6.39 1.02
C LEU A 28 14.12 5.54 -0.04
N GLY A 29 13.86 4.23 0.00
CA GLY A 29 14.29 3.28 -1.02
C GLY A 29 13.36 3.22 -2.22
N ASN A 30 13.36 2.09 -2.93
CA ASN A 30 12.47 1.80 -4.06
C ASN A 30 11.47 0.66 -3.77
N ASP A 31 11.41 0.21 -2.51
CA ASP A 31 10.64 -0.95 -2.06
C ASP A 31 9.14 -0.69 -1.93
N PHE A 32 8.76 0.49 -1.41
CA PHE A 32 7.37 0.92 -1.28
C PHE A 32 6.97 1.78 -2.47
N LEU A 33 6.02 1.29 -3.27
CA LEU A 33 5.58 1.98 -4.48
C LEU A 33 4.31 2.83 -4.28
N GLY A 34 3.56 2.57 -3.22
CA GLY A 34 2.49 3.45 -2.76
C GLY A 34 1.29 2.75 -2.15
N MET A 35 0.33 3.56 -1.71
CA MET A 35 -0.99 3.13 -1.27
C MET A 35 -2.07 3.68 -2.20
N THR A 36 -3.01 2.85 -2.61
CA THR A 36 -4.16 3.31 -3.42
C THR A 36 -5.38 3.50 -2.53
N VAL A 37 -6.00 4.68 -2.63
CA VAL A 37 -7.17 5.07 -1.83
C VAL A 37 -8.25 5.64 -2.74
N THR A 38 -9.48 5.17 -2.60
CA THR A 38 -10.64 5.72 -3.31
C THR A 38 -11.26 6.85 -2.52
N SER A 39 -11.09 8.10 -2.97
CA SER A 39 -11.70 9.25 -2.30
C SER A 39 -11.68 10.53 -3.15
N SER A 40 -12.81 10.86 -3.76
CA SER A 40 -13.01 12.15 -4.42
C SER A 40 -12.91 13.33 -3.45
N GLN A 41 -13.24 13.12 -2.18
CA GLN A 41 -13.06 14.14 -1.14
C GLN A 41 -11.58 14.41 -0.87
N ALA A 42 -10.71 13.39 -0.86
CA ALA A 42 -9.27 13.59 -0.70
C ALA A 42 -8.70 14.39 -1.88
N VAL A 43 -9.11 14.08 -3.11
CA VAL A 43 -8.73 14.84 -4.32
C VAL A 43 -9.19 16.29 -4.23
N LYS A 44 -10.46 16.54 -3.88
CA LYS A 44 -11.00 17.90 -3.68
C LYS A 44 -10.25 18.67 -2.60
N ASN A 45 -9.94 18.01 -1.48
CA ASN A 45 -9.19 18.62 -0.37
C ASN A 45 -7.76 18.97 -0.80
N ALA A 46 -7.06 18.06 -1.46
CA ALA A 46 -5.71 18.29 -1.98
C ALA A 46 -5.69 19.50 -2.93
N ARG A 47 -6.64 19.59 -3.88
CA ARG A 47 -6.76 20.77 -4.76
C ARG A 47 -7.03 22.05 -3.98
N LYS A 48 -7.96 22.02 -3.02
CA LYS A 48 -8.30 23.19 -2.18
C LYS A 48 -7.11 23.68 -1.36
N LEU A 49 -6.31 22.76 -0.83
CA LEU A 49 -5.13 23.04 -0.02
C LEU A 49 -3.86 23.25 -0.86
N GLN A 50 -3.97 23.20 -2.19
CA GLN A 50 -2.84 23.26 -3.12
C GLN A 50 -1.77 22.19 -2.84
N TRP A 51 -2.19 21.03 -2.32
CA TRP A 51 -1.33 19.87 -2.19
C TRP A 51 -1.02 19.30 -3.59
N PRO A 52 0.25 19.01 -3.92
CA PRO A 52 0.62 18.53 -5.25
C PRO A 52 -0.13 17.24 -5.63
N LEU A 53 -0.75 17.27 -6.80
CA LEU A 53 -1.38 16.11 -7.43
C LEU A 53 -0.87 15.98 -8.86
N LYS A 54 -0.48 14.78 -9.24
CA LYS A 54 -0.09 14.43 -10.62
C LYS A 54 -1.04 13.37 -11.14
N GLU A 55 -1.75 13.65 -12.22
CA GLU A 55 -2.60 12.65 -12.86
C GLU A 55 -1.72 11.59 -13.54
N THR A 56 -1.88 10.33 -13.15
CA THR A 56 -1.10 9.19 -13.68
C THR A 56 -1.88 8.40 -14.72
N SER A 57 -3.21 8.36 -14.56
CA SER A 57 -4.18 7.84 -15.52
C SER A 57 -5.51 8.53 -15.29
N ALA A 58 -6.46 8.41 -16.22
CA ALA A 58 -7.77 9.06 -16.13
C ALA A 58 -8.43 8.80 -14.75
N GLY A 59 -8.58 9.86 -13.96
CA GLY A 59 -9.21 9.81 -12.63
C GLY A 59 -8.37 9.20 -11.50
N ILE A 60 -7.07 9.00 -11.70
CA ILE A 60 -6.12 8.56 -10.66
C ILE A 60 -5.02 9.61 -10.50
N TYR A 61 -4.86 10.11 -9.28
CA TYR A 61 -3.90 11.16 -8.95
C TYR A 61 -2.84 10.64 -7.97
N GLU A 62 -1.57 10.73 -8.35
CA GLU A 62 -0.45 10.54 -7.45
C GLU A 62 -0.25 11.78 -6.58
N SER A 63 -0.03 11.55 -5.30
CA SER A 63 0.29 12.52 -4.27
C SER A 63 1.42 11.94 -3.42
N GLU A 64 2.26 12.79 -2.85
CA GLU A 64 3.30 12.35 -1.91
C GLU A 64 2.97 12.85 -0.51
N ALA A 65 3.03 11.97 0.47
CA ALA A 65 3.07 12.35 1.88
C ALA A 65 4.45 12.92 2.25
N PRO A 66 4.57 13.67 3.36
CA PRO A 66 5.88 14.06 3.88
C PRO A 66 6.81 12.85 4.03
N GLY A 67 8.02 12.95 3.48
CA GLY A 67 8.98 11.83 3.38
C GLY A 67 8.99 11.11 2.04
N GLY A 68 8.11 11.49 1.10
CA GLY A 68 8.10 10.97 -0.29
C GLY A 68 7.23 9.72 -0.50
N TYR A 69 6.49 9.27 0.51
CA TYR A 69 5.62 8.10 0.39
C TYR A 69 4.45 8.39 -0.54
N LYS A 70 4.29 7.56 -1.57
CA LYS A 70 3.27 7.77 -2.60
C LYS A 70 1.89 7.32 -2.16
N PHE A 71 0.90 8.12 -2.51
CA PHE A 71 -0.52 7.81 -2.46
C PHE A 71 -1.12 7.98 -3.85
N PHE A 72 -1.89 6.99 -4.30
CA PHE A 72 -2.69 7.06 -5.52
C PHE A 72 -4.15 7.24 -5.13
N LEU A 73 -4.72 8.38 -5.47
CA LEU A 73 -6.09 8.74 -5.14
C LEU A 73 -6.98 8.46 -6.36
N GLU A 74 -7.89 7.49 -6.25
CA GLU A 74 -8.96 7.32 -7.24
C GLU A 74 -10.07 8.35 -6.96
N ASP A 75 -10.34 9.23 -7.92
CA ASP A 75 -11.36 10.29 -7.83
C ASP A 75 -12.77 9.74 -8.05
N LYS A 76 -13.20 8.87 -7.12
CA LYS A 76 -14.54 8.30 -7.07
C LYS A 76 -15.13 8.50 -5.68
N GLU A 77 -16.44 8.40 -5.57
CA GLU A 77 -17.09 8.41 -4.25
C GLU A 77 -16.55 7.26 -3.39
N ARG A 78 -16.38 7.55 -2.10
CA ARG A 78 -15.86 6.55 -1.16
C ARG A 78 -16.84 5.38 -1.08
N PRO A 79 -16.35 4.13 -1.06
CA PRO A 79 -17.21 2.99 -0.75
C PRO A 79 -17.77 3.12 0.67
N GLN A 80 -18.79 2.31 0.98
CA GLN A 80 -19.29 2.15 2.34
C GLN A 80 -18.26 1.45 3.24
N GLU A 81 -17.43 0.60 2.63
CA GLU A 81 -16.32 -0.12 3.25
C GLU A 81 -15.04 0.74 3.29
N ASP A 82 -13.90 0.12 3.65
CA ASP A 82 -12.61 0.79 3.69
C ASP A 82 -12.22 1.35 2.31
N PRO A 83 -11.96 2.67 2.18
CA PRO A 83 -11.50 3.26 0.92
C PRO A 83 -10.04 2.89 0.56
N LEU A 84 -9.27 2.31 1.48
CA LEU A 84 -7.88 1.89 1.23
C LEU A 84 -7.86 0.55 0.49
N LEU A 85 -7.58 0.60 -0.81
CA LEU A 85 -7.74 -0.54 -1.70
C LEU A 85 -6.57 -1.51 -1.64
N LYS A 86 -5.34 -0.98 -1.68
CA LYS A 86 -4.13 -1.78 -1.79
C LYS A 86 -2.87 -1.05 -1.35
N VAL A 87 -1.88 -1.85 -0.96
CA VAL A 87 -0.47 -1.47 -0.81
C VAL A 87 0.32 -2.08 -1.96
N THR A 88 1.14 -1.29 -2.64
CA THR A 88 1.98 -1.77 -3.75
C THR A 88 3.44 -1.82 -3.32
N LEU A 89 4.04 -3.01 -3.42
CA LEU A 89 5.44 -3.27 -3.10
C LEU A 89 6.22 -3.66 -4.35
N ALA A 90 7.46 -3.18 -4.45
CA ALA A 90 8.39 -3.60 -5.48
C ALA A 90 8.93 -5.00 -5.19
N VAL A 91 9.14 -5.78 -6.25
CA VAL A 91 9.78 -7.10 -6.18
C VAL A 91 10.82 -7.24 -7.28
N SER A 92 11.93 -7.93 -6.99
CA SER A 92 12.96 -8.24 -7.98
C SER A 92 12.63 -9.50 -8.80
N ASN A 93 11.79 -10.39 -8.25
CA ASN A 93 11.31 -11.58 -8.95
C ASN A 93 9.84 -11.84 -8.62
N LEU A 94 8.95 -11.52 -9.56
CA LEU A 94 7.51 -11.62 -9.37
C LEU A 94 7.06 -13.05 -9.11
N SER A 95 7.55 -14.04 -9.86
CA SER A 95 7.15 -15.44 -9.70
C SER A 95 7.50 -15.99 -8.31
N LYS A 96 8.72 -15.78 -7.83
CA LYS A 96 9.14 -16.21 -6.48
C LYS A 96 8.32 -15.51 -5.39
N SER A 97 8.04 -14.22 -5.58
CA SER A 97 7.28 -13.44 -4.60
C SER A 97 5.83 -13.90 -4.54
N VAL A 98 5.19 -14.16 -5.69
CA VAL A 98 3.84 -14.75 -5.75
C VAL A 98 3.82 -16.12 -5.09
N ASP A 99 4.81 -16.97 -5.34
CA ASP A 99 4.90 -18.28 -4.69
C ASP A 99 4.99 -18.17 -3.18
N TYR A 100 5.79 -17.24 -2.66
CA TYR A 100 5.88 -16.96 -1.22
C TYR A 100 4.52 -16.52 -0.65
N TRP A 101 3.93 -15.46 -1.21
CA TRP A 101 2.69 -14.87 -0.65
C TRP A 101 1.46 -15.75 -0.82
N SER A 102 1.37 -16.51 -1.93
CA SER A 102 0.21 -17.36 -2.18
C SER A 102 0.36 -18.77 -1.62
N LYS A 103 1.51 -19.45 -1.82
CA LYS A 103 1.67 -20.85 -1.44
C LYS A 103 2.09 -21.02 0.02
N LEU A 104 2.90 -20.11 0.56
CA LEU A 104 3.34 -20.18 1.95
C LEU A 104 2.44 -19.39 2.89
N LEU A 105 2.06 -18.16 2.49
CA LEU A 105 1.24 -17.29 3.33
C LEU A 105 -0.26 -17.36 3.03
N GLY A 106 -0.69 -18.11 2.02
CA GLY A 106 -2.09 -18.42 1.78
C GLY A 106 -2.93 -17.32 1.13
N MET A 107 -2.31 -16.28 0.54
CA MET A 107 -3.08 -15.26 -0.18
C MET A 107 -3.63 -15.78 -1.51
N ASN A 108 -4.86 -15.39 -1.84
CA ASN A 108 -5.48 -15.64 -3.13
C ASN A 108 -4.96 -14.63 -4.17
N VAL A 109 -4.80 -15.07 -5.42
CA VAL A 109 -4.48 -14.18 -6.54
C VAL A 109 -5.77 -13.63 -7.15
N TYR A 110 -5.89 -12.30 -7.18
CA TYR A 110 -7.05 -11.57 -7.70
C TYR A 110 -6.85 -11.08 -9.12
N GLU A 111 -5.66 -10.56 -9.45
CA GLU A 111 -5.35 -9.98 -10.75
C GLU A 111 -3.92 -10.34 -11.13
N LYS A 112 -3.69 -10.60 -12.42
CA LYS A 112 -2.36 -10.70 -13.03
C LYS A 112 -2.35 -9.82 -14.27
N ASP A 113 -1.38 -8.93 -14.37
CA ASP A 113 -1.12 -8.14 -15.58
C ASP A 113 0.31 -8.40 -15.99
N GLU A 114 0.45 -9.27 -16.99
CA GLU A 114 1.75 -9.68 -17.54
C GLU A 114 2.45 -8.54 -18.27
N GLY A 115 1.69 -7.61 -18.87
CA GLY A 115 2.25 -6.48 -19.60
C GLY A 115 2.92 -5.46 -18.70
N LYS A 116 2.41 -5.31 -17.47
CA LYS A 116 3.02 -4.47 -16.44
C LYS A 116 3.84 -5.25 -15.43
N GLU A 117 3.96 -6.57 -15.55
CA GLU A 117 4.61 -7.43 -14.55
C GLU A 117 4.11 -7.17 -13.11
N LYS A 118 2.78 -7.18 -12.92
CA LYS A 118 2.15 -7.02 -11.60
C LYS A 118 1.17 -8.13 -11.25
N VAL A 119 1.04 -8.41 -9.95
CA VAL A 119 0.05 -9.34 -9.40
C VAL A 119 -0.60 -8.75 -8.16
N VAL A 120 -1.93 -8.83 -8.07
CA VAL A 120 -2.71 -8.41 -6.90
C VAL A 120 -3.13 -9.65 -6.10
N LEU A 121 -2.86 -9.62 -4.80
CA LEU A 121 -3.08 -10.69 -3.84
C LEU A 121 -3.95 -10.20 -2.67
N GLY A 122 -4.62 -11.11 -1.97
CA GLY A 122 -5.32 -10.79 -0.73
C GLY A 122 -5.94 -12.02 -0.06
N TYR A 123 -6.38 -11.86 1.19
CA TYR A 123 -7.05 -12.93 1.92
C TYR A 123 -8.57 -12.95 1.70
N ALA A 124 -9.20 -11.79 1.56
CA ALA A 124 -10.64 -11.66 1.33
C ALA A 124 -10.98 -10.46 0.42
N ASP A 125 -12.16 -10.53 -0.20
CA ASP A 125 -12.63 -9.55 -1.18
C ASP A 125 -12.76 -8.13 -0.58
N ASN A 126 -13.19 -8.05 0.67
CA ASN A 126 -13.44 -6.81 1.42
C ASN A 126 -12.21 -6.28 2.19
N GLN A 127 -11.03 -6.88 2.02
CA GLN A 127 -9.80 -6.43 2.68
C GLN A 127 -8.88 -5.66 1.74
N CYS A 128 -8.02 -4.80 2.29
CA CYS A 128 -6.91 -4.20 1.55
C CYS A 128 -6.07 -5.29 0.87
N LYS A 129 -5.76 -5.09 -0.40
CA LYS A 129 -4.95 -6.02 -1.21
C LYS A 129 -3.46 -5.69 -1.13
N LEU A 130 -2.64 -6.67 -1.47
CA LEU A 130 -1.21 -6.51 -1.70
C LEU A 130 -0.94 -6.60 -3.20
N GLU A 131 -0.42 -5.53 -3.81
CA GLU A 131 0.06 -5.56 -5.19
C GLU A 131 1.58 -5.71 -5.20
N LEU A 132 2.05 -6.72 -5.91
CA LEU A 132 3.47 -6.94 -6.17
C LEU A 132 3.78 -6.48 -7.58
N GLN A 133 4.76 -5.61 -7.73
CA GLN A 133 5.15 -5.01 -9.00
C GLN A 133 6.64 -5.29 -9.24
N SER A 134 6.95 -6.00 -10.32
CA SER A 134 8.34 -6.16 -10.76
C SER A 134 8.93 -4.79 -11.13
N ILE A 135 10.13 -4.50 -10.66
CA ILE A 135 10.85 -3.26 -11.02
C ILE A 135 12.05 -3.51 -11.93
N GLY A 136 12.30 -4.75 -12.33
CA GLY A 136 13.41 -5.12 -13.22
C GLY A 136 14.82 -4.89 -12.65
N GLN A 137 14.93 -4.59 -11.37
CA GLN A 137 16.18 -4.30 -10.66
C GLN A 137 16.09 -4.79 -9.20
N ASP A 138 17.19 -4.66 -8.46
CA ASP A 138 17.23 -4.99 -7.04
C ASP A 138 16.37 -4.02 -6.22
N VAL A 139 15.74 -4.58 -5.18
CA VAL A 139 14.94 -3.82 -4.23
C VAL A 139 15.88 -3.21 -3.18
N ASP A 140 15.89 -1.90 -3.08
CA ASP A 140 16.56 -1.13 -2.04
C ASP A 140 15.52 -0.64 -1.03
N HIS A 141 15.68 -1.05 0.22
CA HIS A 141 14.81 -0.66 1.33
C HIS A 141 15.15 0.71 1.90
N GLY A 142 16.36 1.23 1.63
CA GLY A 142 16.86 2.43 2.29
C GLY A 142 16.79 2.31 3.81
N THR A 143 16.37 3.39 4.47
CA THR A 143 16.14 3.43 5.94
C THR A 143 14.71 3.79 6.31
N ALA A 144 13.88 4.12 5.32
CA ALA A 144 12.46 4.47 5.47
C ALA A 144 11.52 3.27 5.27
N PHE A 145 12.06 2.05 5.09
CA PHE A 145 11.25 0.87 4.84
C PHE A 145 10.19 0.66 5.92
N GLY A 146 8.99 0.37 5.46
CA GLY A 146 7.85 0.07 6.33
C GLY A 146 7.79 -1.39 6.73
N ARG A 147 6.66 -1.76 7.33
CA ARG A 147 6.23 -3.15 7.51
C ARG A 147 4.75 -3.23 7.22
N ILE A 148 4.33 -4.33 6.59
CA ILE A 148 2.92 -4.70 6.50
C ILE A 148 2.65 -5.78 7.55
N ALA A 149 1.53 -5.66 8.26
CA ALA A 149 1.16 -6.54 9.35
C ALA A 149 -0.17 -7.23 9.06
N PHE A 150 -0.25 -8.50 9.45
CA PHE A 150 -1.46 -9.33 9.37
C PHE A 150 -1.65 -10.01 10.73
N SER A 151 -2.90 -10.29 11.09
CA SER A 151 -3.23 -11.12 12.24
C SER A 151 -3.58 -12.54 11.79
N CYS A 152 -3.29 -13.50 12.66
CA CYS A 152 -3.78 -14.88 12.57
C CYS A 152 -4.17 -15.37 13.98
N PRO A 153 -4.93 -16.47 14.10
CA PRO A 153 -5.15 -17.11 15.39
C PRO A 153 -3.83 -17.38 16.11
N LYS A 154 -3.79 -17.15 17.42
CA LYS A 154 -2.56 -17.26 18.21
C LYS A 154 -1.97 -18.67 18.14
N GLU A 155 -2.82 -19.68 17.99
CA GLU A 155 -2.48 -21.09 17.91
C GLU A 155 -1.69 -21.45 16.64
N GLU A 156 -1.73 -20.60 15.61
CA GLU A 156 -0.99 -20.78 14.35
C GLU A 156 0.40 -20.11 14.39
N LEU A 157 0.70 -19.32 15.42
CA LEU A 157 2.01 -18.70 15.56
C LEU A 157 3.08 -19.77 15.90
N PRO A 158 4.27 -19.68 15.30
CA PRO A 158 5.38 -20.56 15.65
C PRO A 158 5.73 -20.40 17.14
N VAL A 159 5.91 -21.53 17.81
CA VAL A 159 6.32 -21.62 19.23
C VAL A 159 7.79 -21.25 19.39
#